data_AF-A0A2H5W8J7-F1
#
_entry.id   AF-A0A2H5W8J7-F1
#
_cell.length_a   1.000
_cell.length_b   1.000
_cell.length_c   1.000
_cell.angle_alpha   90.00
_cell.angle_beta   90.00
_cell.angle_gamma   90.00
#
_symmetry.space_group_name_H-M   'P 1'
#
loop_
_entity.id
_entity.type
_entity.pdbx_description
1 polymer ?
#
loop_
_entity_poly.entity_id
_entity_poly.type
_entity_poly.pdbx_seq_one_letter_code
_entity_poly.pdbx_strand_id
1 'polypeptide(L)'
;MEHRILAIVVTDLQGFTEAAGRADREDLEAFIARHHAEVGAVVREYGGRLVKTLGDGTLSVFATVTDAVRAADALRHRCDLTLPGVGPLPIRVAVHVGEAGVDAEGDVHGDAVNLAFRLAEGVRGGAVCLTEAAYHVGRWEGGPVQRVGAFVFKGIAQPVTVYTLPSPTGDAEPPMQASPDVRPFYRPSPWWRRLISFYMDVLIFSTSFGLLVGWLLRPWFVHWQPPPVTPGSVSAESMSTSPFVQMETPLAKVEAQGSHVTVETPIGRVRAEPGTVVVESPYRTLLRINYLRLSGLEVLVFALYLSLFWALGRGRTPGNWLTQTAVVDVDTGVPPPFWRALVRAVLLVLLVLPVGLGLIIPFLWGRRLPHDRWTQTVVVLQR
;
A
#
# COMPACT_ATOMS: atom_id res chain seq x y z
N MET A 1 14.86 17.51 40.31
CA MET A 1 14.01 17.28 39.13
C MET A 1 12.81 16.49 39.60
N GLU A 2 11.62 17.06 39.47
CA GLU A 2 10.36 16.44 39.89
C GLU A 2 9.72 15.75 38.67
N HIS A 3 9.25 14.51 38.83
CA HIS A 3 8.59 13.77 37.77
C HIS A 3 7.08 13.93 37.85
N ARG A 4 6.45 14.38 36.77
CA ARG A 4 5.00 14.61 36.69
C ARG A 4 4.44 14.08 35.38
N ILE A 5 3.22 13.55 35.43
CA ILE A 5 2.46 13.25 34.21
C ILE A 5 1.88 14.56 33.69
N LEU A 6 2.26 14.94 32.49
CA LEU A 6 1.84 16.19 31.85
C LEU A 6 1.27 15.90 30.46
N ALA A 7 0.28 16.68 30.06
CA ALA A 7 -0.10 16.76 28.65
C ALA A 7 0.84 17.77 27.97
N ILE A 8 1.54 17.31 26.93
CA ILE A 8 2.56 18.04 26.21
C ILE A 8 2.00 18.39 24.84
N VAL A 9 2.04 19.67 24.49
CA VAL A 9 1.69 20.18 23.17
C VAL A 9 2.93 20.74 22.52
N VAL A 10 3.27 20.19 21.36
CA VAL A 10 4.33 20.72 20.50
C VAL A 10 3.68 21.31 19.25
N THR A 11 4.10 22.51 18.89
CA THR A 11 3.72 23.14 17.62
C THR A 11 4.94 23.41 16.76
N ASP A 12 4.73 23.47 15.45
CA ASP A 12 5.73 23.76 14.42
C ASP A 12 5.02 24.39 13.21
N LEU A 13 5.73 25.09 12.32
CA LEU A 13 5.13 25.67 11.11
C LEU A 13 5.59 24.91 9.85
N GLN A 14 4.62 24.43 9.06
CA GLN A 14 4.96 23.73 7.82
C GLN A 14 5.60 24.67 6.80
N GLY A 15 6.81 24.31 6.34
CA GLY A 15 7.51 25.04 5.29
C GLY A 15 8.19 26.32 5.77
N PHE A 16 8.26 26.55 7.09
CA PHE A 16 8.83 27.76 7.66
C PHE A 16 10.28 28.01 7.23
N THR A 17 11.15 26.99 7.25
CA THR A 17 12.56 27.16 6.85
C THR A 17 12.70 27.68 5.42
N GLU A 18 11.89 27.17 4.48
CA GLU A 18 11.92 27.64 3.09
C GLU A 18 11.29 29.02 2.91
N ALA A 19 10.27 29.34 3.72
CA ALA A 19 9.62 30.64 3.74
C ALA A 19 10.53 31.72 4.30
N ALA A 20 11.23 31.43 5.40
CA ALA A 20 12.18 32.32 6.04
C ALA A 20 13.34 32.72 5.10
N GLY A 21 13.76 31.84 4.20
CA GLY A 21 14.78 32.14 3.19
C GLY A 21 14.32 33.06 2.05
N ARG A 22 13.00 33.26 1.90
CA ARG A 22 12.38 34.09 0.84
C ARG A 22 11.79 35.40 1.36
N ALA A 23 11.50 35.46 2.65
CA ALA A 23 10.85 36.61 3.28
C ALA A 23 11.84 37.75 3.55
N ASP A 24 11.29 38.97 3.63
CA ASP A 24 12.01 40.09 4.22
C ASP A 24 12.23 39.85 5.72
N ARG A 25 13.34 40.38 6.25
CA ARG A 25 13.74 40.16 7.64
C ARG A 25 12.75 40.75 8.64
N GLU A 26 12.25 41.96 8.38
CA GLU A 26 11.32 42.66 9.28
C GLU A 26 9.97 41.95 9.31
N ASP A 27 9.48 41.53 8.13
CA ASP A 27 8.24 40.77 8.01
C ASP A 27 8.32 39.41 8.71
N LEU A 28 9.46 38.72 8.59
CA LEU A 28 9.70 37.43 9.26
C LEU A 28 9.72 37.60 10.79
N GLU A 29 10.42 38.59 11.32
CA GLU A 29 10.50 38.85 12.76
C GLU A 29 9.12 39.24 13.33
N ALA A 30 8.38 40.10 12.63
CA ALA A 30 7.02 40.47 13.00
C ALA A 30 6.06 39.27 12.98
N PHE A 31 6.18 38.40 11.98
CA PHE A 31 5.39 37.18 11.87
C PHE A 31 5.66 36.20 13.02
N ILE A 32 6.92 35.93 13.35
CA ILE A 32 7.29 35.03 14.46
C ILE A 32 6.77 35.60 15.79
N ALA A 33 6.94 36.90 16.03
CA ALA A 33 6.46 37.55 17.23
C ALA A 33 4.93 37.43 17.37
N ARG A 34 4.19 37.65 16.28
CA ARG A 34 2.73 37.46 16.24
C ARG A 34 2.35 36.00 16.47
N HIS A 35 3.03 35.06 15.82
CA HIS A 35 2.78 33.63 16.01
C HIS A 35 2.94 33.21 17.46
N HIS A 36 4.07 33.55 18.10
CA HIS A 36 4.31 33.26 19.51
C HIS A 36 3.31 33.94 20.45
N ALA A 37 2.90 35.18 20.15
CA ALA A 37 1.90 35.89 20.93
C ALA A 37 0.53 35.17 20.89
N GLU A 38 0.09 34.73 19.71
CA GLU A 38 -1.15 33.96 19.55
C GLU A 38 -1.07 32.61 20.25
N VAL A 39 0.03 31.86 20.07
CA VAL A 39 0.25 30.59 20.75
C VAL A 39 0.18 30.78 22.26
N GLY A 40 0.91 31.76 22.79
CA GLY A 40 0.91 32.07 24.23
C GLY A 40 -0.46 32.50 24.74
N ALA A 41 -1.25 33.22 23.95
CA ALA A 41 -2.61 33.60 24.31
C ALA A 41 -3.54 32.38 24.41
N VAL A 42 -3.54 31.50 23.40
CA VAL A 42 -4.34 30.27 23.42
C VAL A 42 -3.91 29.35 24.57
N VAL A 43 -2.61 29.13 24.75
CA VAL A 43 -2.11 28.27 25.81
C VAL A 43 -2.57 28.76 27.19
N ARG A 44 -2.53 30.07 27.45
CA ARG A 44 -3.04 30.66 28.71
C ARG A 44 -4.56 30.56 28.86
N GLU A 45 -5.30 30.78 27.78
CA GLU A 45 -6.77 30.69 27.76
C GLU A 45 -7.28 29.31 28.21
N TYR A 46 -6.57 28.24 27.82
CA TYR A 46 -6.89 26.87 28.19
C TYR A 46 -6.09 26.36 29.42
N GLY A 47 -5.56 27.26 30.24
CA GLY A 47 -4.90 26.89 31.51
C GLY A 47 -3.57 26.16 31.37
N GLY A 48 -2.95 26.21 30.19
CA GLY A 48 -1.62 25.69 29.93
C GLY A 48 -0.51 26.68 30.24
N ARG A 49 0.72 26.20 30.15
CA ARG A 49 1.95 26.99 30.29
C ARG A 49 2.83 26.80 29.07
N LEU A 50 3.15 27.91 28.41
CA LEU A 50 4.19 27.94 27.37
C LEU A 50 5.54 27.80 28.07
N VAL A 51 6.24 26.71 27.79
CA VAL A 51 7.52 26.37 28.43
C VAL A 51 8.66 27.08 27.71
N LYS A 52 8.72 26.92 26.39
CA LYS A 52 9.76 27.52 25.55
C LYS A 52 9.36 27.61 24.08
N THR A 53 10.04 28.49 23.37
CA THR A 53 10.02 28.63 21.91
C THR A 53 11.32 28.07 21.33
N LEU A 54 11.24 27.50 20.13
CA LEU A 54 12.31 26.76 19.45
C LEU A 54 12.31 27.17 17.97
N GLY A 55 12.71 28.41 17.70
CA GLY A 55 12.55 28.99 16.37
C GLY A 55 11.08 29.34 16.12
N ASP A 56 10.46 28.65 15.17
CA ASP A 56 9.01 28.69 14.87
C ASP A 56 8.19 27.67 15.68
N GLY A 57 8.86 26.67 16.26
CA GLY A 57 8.22 25.67 17.09
C GLY A 57 7.99 26.14 18.53
N THR A 58 7.00 25.56 19.21
CA THR A 58 6.76 25.84 20.64
C THR A 58 6.54 24.56 21.43
N LEU A 59 6.88 24.61 22.72
CA LEU A 59 6.59 23.57 23.70
C LEU A 59 5.70 24.16 24.79
N SER A 60 4.52 23.57 24.96
CA SER A 60 3.57 23.93 26.01
C SER A 60 3.14 22.71 26.81
N VAL A 61 2.80 22.91 28.07
CA VAL A 61 2.30 21.84 28.95
C VAL A 61 0.99 22.20 29.62
N PHE A 62 0.17 21.19 29.86
CA PHE A 62 -1.15 21.30 30.47
C PHE A 62 -1.30 20.22 31.56
N ALA A 63 -2.11 20.54 32.57
CA ALA A 63 -2.44 19.58 33.63
C ALA A 63 -3.37 18.46 33.14
N THR A 64 -4.18 18.73 32.10
CA THR A 64 -5.12 17.75 31.53
C THR A 64 -4.94 17.62 30.02
N VAL A 65 -5.20 16.43 29.50
CA VAL A 65 -5.20 16.18 28.05
C VAL A 65 -6.38 16.88 27.38
N THR A 66 -7.53 16.96 28.04
CA THR A 66 -8.72 17.63 27.51
C THR A 66 -8.44 19.09 27.18
N ASP A 67 -7.77 19.82 28.08
CA ASP A 67 -7.42 21.23 27.86
C ASP A 67 -6.34 21.39 26.79
N ALA A 68 -5.33 20.51 26.80
CA ALA A 68 -4.30 20.47 25.76
C ALA A 68 -4.90 20.29 24.35
N VAL A 69 -5.90 19.42 24.20
CA VAL A 69 -6.54 19.19 22.90
C VAL A 69 -7.47 20.32 22.50
N ARG A 70 -8.21 20.93 23.44
CA ARG A 70 -9.00 22.14 23.15
C ARG A 70 -8.10 23.30 22.72
N ALA A 71 -6.96 23.47 23.39
CA ALA A 71 -5.94 24.44 22.99
C ALA A 71 -5.39 24.11 21.59
N ALA A 72 -5.06 22.85 21.32
CA ALA A 72 -4.58 22.42 20.01
C ALA A 72 -5.59 22.69 18.87
N ASP A 73 -6.88 22.47 19.14
CA ASP A 73 -7.96 22.79 18.20
C ASP A 73 -8.06 24.31 17.95
N ALA A 74 -8.02 25.12 19.01
CA ALA A 74 -8.04 26.57 18.88
C ALA A 74 -6.79 27.12 18.15
N LEU A 75 -5.61 26.54 18.42
CA LEU A 75 -4.35 26.91 17.78
C LEU A 75 -4.41 26.73 16.26
N ARG A 76 -4.96 25.61 15.77
CA ARG A 76 -5.05 25.37 14.32
C ARG A 76 -5.84 26.44 13.57
N HIS A 77 -6.80 27.08 14.24
CA HIS A 77 -7.65 28.12 13.67
C HIS A 77 -7.04 29.52 13.82
N ARG A 78 -6.50 29.83 15.01
CA ARG A 78 -5.96 31.17 15.30
C ARG A 78 -4.57 31.41 14.72
N CYS A 79 -3.82 30.34 14.50
CA CYS A 79 -2.48 30.40 13.94
C CYS A 79 -2.43 30.10 12.43
N ASP A 80 -3.56 30.15 11.72
CA ASP A 80 -3.60 30.18 10.25
C ASP A 80 -3.16 31.57 9.74
N LEU A 81 -1.87 31.87 9.93
CA LEU A 81 -1.28 33.17 9.65
C LEU A 81 -0.56 33.17 8.31
N THR A 82 -0.55 34.34 7.67
CA THR A 82 0.13 34.57 6.39
C THR A 82 1.38 35.39 6.61
N LEU A 83 2.51 34.89 6.11
CA LEU A 83 3.76 35.64 6.03
C LEU A 83 3.73 36.55 4.79
N PRO A 84 3.88 37.87 4.93
CA PRO A 84 3.91 38.80 3.80
C PRO A 84 4.95 38.40 2.75
N GLY A 85 4.60 38.54 1.48
CA GLY A 85 5.48 38.19 0.35
C GLY A 85 5.69 36.69 0.12
N VAL A 86 5.25 35.81 1.03
CA VAL A 86 5.44 34.36 0.90
C VAL A 86 4.12 33.59 0.82
N GLY A 87 3.20 33.80 1.77
CA GLY A 87 1.92 33.08 1.82
C GLY A 87 1.57 32.47 3.18
N PRO A 88 0.50 31.67 3.25
CA PRO A 88 0.04 31.03 4.49
C PRO A 88 1.05 30.00 5.00
N LEU A 89 1.26 29.98 6.31
CA LEU A 89 2.11 29.00 6.99
C LEU A 89 1.27 28.19 7.99
N PRO A 90 0.78 27.02 7.59
CA PRO A 90 -0.13 26.26 8.42
C PRO A 90 0.60 25.61 9.60
N ILE A 91 0.04 25.78 10.79
CA ILE A 91 0.58 25.21 12.04
C ILE A 91 0.37 23.69 12.09
N ARG A 92 1.38 22.98 12.56
CA ARG A 92 1.33 21.57 12.93
C ARG A 92 1.15 21.47 14.43
N VAL A 93 0.24 20.63 14.91
CA VAL A 93 0.04 20.47 16.36
C VAL A 93 0.08 19.00 16.75
N ALA A 94 0.96 18.67 17.68
CA ALA A 94 1.11 17.34 18.25
C ALA A 94 0.80 17.35 19.75
N VAL A 95 -0.03 16.41 20.20
CA VAL A 95 -0.38 16.25 21.61
C VAL A 95 0.02 14.86 22.10
N HIS A 96 0.76 14.84 23.20
CA HIS A 96 1.15 13.64 23.90
C HIS A 96 0.87 13.78 25.41
N VAL A 97 0.75 12.66 26.11
CA VAL A 97 0.69 12.62 27.57
C VAL A 97 1.65 11.56 28.07
N GLY A 98 2.46 11.93 29.04
CA GLY A 98 3.46 11.04 29.59
C GLY A 98 4.15 11.65 30.79
N GLU A 99 4.98 10.84 31.44
CA GLU A 99 5.84 11.29 32.50
C GLU A 99 6.97 12.16 31.94
N ALA A 100 7.16 13.34 32.52
CA ALA A 100 8.23 14.24 32.18
C ALA A 100 8.88 14.78 33.46
N GLY A 101 10.20 14.98 33.40
CA GLY A 101 10.96 15.63 34.46
C GLY A 101 10.85 17.14 34.31
N VAL A 102 10.56 17.82 35.42
CA VAL A 102 10.51 19.28 35.52
C VAL A 102 11.65 19.76 36.43
N ASP A 103 12.43 20.72 35.94
CA ASP A 103 13.51 21.35 36.72
C ASP A 103 13.00 22.52 37.59
N ALA A 104 13.94 23.22 38.25
CA ALA A 104 13.59 24.31 39.16
C ALA A 104 13.11 25.56 38.41
N GLU A 105 13.58 25.74 37.18
CA GLU A 105 13.24 26.80 36.23
C GLU A 105 11.89 26.53 35.54
N GLY A 106 11.37 25.32 35.67
CA GLY A 106 10.12 24.88 35.07
C GLY A 106 10.26 24.37 33.63
N ASP A 107 11.48 24.13 33.15
CA ASP A 107 11.71 23.45 31.88
C ASP A 107 11.33 21.96 31.99
N VAL A 108 10.97 21.37 30.86
CA VAL A 108 10.38 20.03 30.78
C VAL A 108 11.21 19.16 29.85
N HIS A 109 11.61 17.99 30.35
CA HIS A 109 12.48 17.05 29.65
C HIS A 109 12.02 15.60 29.83
N GLY A 110 12.54 14.73 28.97
CA GLY A 110 12.32 13.27 29.05
C GLY A 110 11.73 12.70 27.77
N ASP A 111 11.52 11.39 27.78
CA ASP A 111 11.09 10.64 26.59
C ASP A 111 9.71 11.07 26.08
N ALA A 112 8.81 11.49 26.98
CA ALA A 112 7.50 12.03 26.60
C ALA A 112 7.63 13.31 25.75
N VAL A 113 8.57 14.21 26.11
CA VAL A 113 8.84 15.43 25.35
C VAL A 113 9.45 15.08 23.99
N ASN A 114 10.42 14.16 23.97
CA ASN A 114 11.05 13.70 22.74
C ASN A 114 10.02 13.09 21.76
N LEU A 115 9.11 12.24 22.24
CA LEU A 115 8.04 11.67 21.42
C LEU A 115 7.09 12.75 20.88
N ALA A 116 6.75 13.77 21.68
CA ALA A 116 5.89 14.87 21.22
C ALA A 116 6.54 15.66 20.06
N PHE A 117 7.84 15.93 20.14
CA PHE A 117 8.58 16.56 19.03
C PHE A 117 8.60 15.69 17.78
N ARG A 118 8.88 14.39 17.92
CA ARG A 118 8.87 13.48 16.77
C ARG A 118 7.49 13.33 16.15
N LEU A 119 6.44 13.36 16.97
CA LEU A 119 5.08 13.39 16.46
C LEU A 119 4.87 14.63 15.59
N ALA A 120 5.20 15.83 16.10
CA ALA A 120 5.02 17.11 15.40
C ALA A 120 5.70 17.15 14.01
N GLU A 121 6.92 16.60 13.89
CA GLU A 121 7.64 16.50 12.60
C GLU A 121 6.85 15.73 11.52
N GLY A 122 6.04 14.76 11.93
CA GLY A 122 5.20 13.95 11.05
C GLY A 122 3.81 14.53 10.80
N VAL A 123 3.39 15.57 11.54
CA VAL A 123 2.06 16.16 11.40
C VAL A 123 2.01 17.06 10.16
N ARG A 124 0.93 16.94 9.37
CA ARG A 124 0.66 17.87 8.26
C ARG A 124 0.21 19.22 8.80
N GLY A 125 0.57 20.31 8.13
CA GLY A 125 0.10 21.65 8.45
C GLY A 125 -1.42 21.72 8.44
N GLY A 126 -1.99 22.38 9.44
CA GLY A 126 -3.42 22.47 9.70
C GLY A 126 -4.02 21.26 10.42
N ALA A 127 -3.24 20.18 10.63
CA ALA A 127 -3.70 19.00 11.36
C ALA A 127 -3.31 19.04 12.84
N VAL A 128 -4.16 18.42 13.66
CA VAL A 128 -3.89 18.14 15.07
C VAL A 128 -3.79 16.63 15.23
N CYS A 129 -2.63 16.14 15.67
CA CYS A 129 -2.41 14.72 15.92
C CYS A 129 -2.14 14.44 17.39
N LEU A 130 -2.58 13.28 17.84
CA LEU A 130 -2.57 12.83 19.23
C LEU A 130 -1.94 11.45 19.29
N THR A 131 -1.11 11.18 20.29
CA THR A 131 -0.71 9.80 20.59
C THR A 131 -1.86 8.99 21.19
N GLU A 132 -1.78 7.66 21.11
CA GLU A 132 -2.72 6.73 21.74
C GLU A 132 -2.90 6.98 23.24
N ALA A 133 -1.82 7.32 23.95
CA ALA A 133 -1.88 7.65 25.37
C ALA A 133 -2.79 8.87 25.61
N ALA A 134 -2.64 9.92 24.79
CA ALA A 134 -3.48 11.12 24.88
C ALA A 134 -4.95 10.78 24.51
N TYR A 135 -5.15 9.96 23.49
CA TYR A 135 -6.48 9.52 23.07
C TYR A 135 -7.27 8.81 24.19
N HIS A 136 -6.62 7.93 24.95
CA HIS A 136 -7.30 7.15 26.00
C HIS A 136 -7.58 7.94 27.28
N VAL A 137 -6.78 8.97 27.58
CA VAL A 137 -6.94 9.79 28.79
C VAL A 137 -7.85 10.99 28.57
N GLY A 138 -7.89 11.53 27.34
CA GLY A 138 -8.70 12.68 26.99
C GLY A 138 -10.21 12.41 27.00
N ARG A 139 -11.01 13.46 27.23
CA ARG A 139 -12.46 13.44 27.07
C ARG A 139 -12.86 14.25 25.84
N TRP A 140 -13.71 13.68 25.00
CA TRP A 140 -14.04 14.22 23.68
C TRP A 140 -15.48 14.75 23.65
N GLU A 141 -15.65 16.07 23.60
CA GLU A 141 -16.97 16.72 23.49
C GLU A 141 -17.28 17.20 22.05
N GLY A 142 -16.25 17.39 21.20
CA GLY A 142 -16.33 18.05 19.89
C GLY A 142 -16.40 17.14 18.67
N GLY A 143 -16.76 15.86 18.83
CA GLY A 143 -16.85 14.88 17.73
C GLY A 143 -15.78 13.78 17.79
N PRO A 144 -15.91 12.73 16.97
CA PRO A 144 -15.06 11.55 17.08
C PRO A 144 -13.66 11.84 16.54
N VAL A 145 -12.68 11.82 17.45
CA VAL A 145 -11.26 11.71 17.10
C VAL A 145 -11.05 10.47 16.24
N GLN A 146 -10.36 10.61 15.11
CA GLN A 146 -10.17 9.53 14.13
C GLN A 146 -8.81 8.88 14.30
N ARG A 147 -8.77 7.55 14.22
CA ARG A 147 -7.51 6.80 14.23
C ARG A 147 -6.81 6.95 12.87
N VAL A 148 -5.57 7.41 12.88
CA VAL A 148 -4.74 7.57 11.68
C VAL A 148 -4.02 6.27 11.33
N GLY A 149 -3.36 5.67 12.31
CA GLY A 149 -2.52 4.49 12.09
C GLY A 149 -1.47 4.32 13.18
N ALA A 150 -0.65 3.27 13.07
CA ALA A 150 0.51 3.11 13.96
C ALA A 150 1.76 3.63 13.26
N PHE A 151 2.68 4.23 14.02
CA PHE A 151 3.91 4.80 13.51
C PHE A 151 5.10 4.40 14.39
N VAL A 152 6.25 4.17 13.78
CA VAL A 152 7.54 4.02 14.43
C VAL A 152 8.23 5.37 14.41
N PHE A 153 8.61 5.83 15.60
CA PHE A 153 9.34 7.07 15.79
C PHE A 153 10.81 6.73 16.07
N LYS A 154 11.74 7.51 15.53
CA LYS A 154 13.17 7.32 15.79
C LYS A 154 13.47 7.38 17.28
N GLY A 155 14.18 6.36 17.77
CA GLY A 155 14.52 6.23 19.20
C GLY A 155 13.41 5.65 20.07
N ILE A 156 12.22 5.39 19.53
CA ILE A 156 11.11 4.79 20.26
C ILE A 156 10.95 3.33 19.83
N ALA A 157 11.12 2.41 20.80
CA ALA A 157 11.16 0.98 20.52
C ALA A 157 9.81 0.42 20.05
N GLN A 158 8.71 0.91 20.61
CA GLN A 158 7.36 0.42 20.32
C GLN A 158 6.63 1.32 19.33
N PRO A 159 5.88 0.76 18.36
CA PRO A 159 5.00 1.55 17.51
C PRO A 159 3.94 2.27 18.34
N VAL A 160 3.70 3.55 18.03
CA VAL A 160 2.69 4.37 18.70
C VAL A 160 1.52 4.59 17.74
N THR A 161 0.30 4.30 18.19
CA THR A 161 -0.90 4.63 17.42
C THR A 161 -1.15 6.14 17.48
N VAL A 162 -1.41 6.75 16.33
CA VAL A 162 -1.71 8.18 16.18
C VAL A 162 -3.17 8.35 15.82
N TYR A 163 -3.76 9.39 16.39
CA TYR A 163 -5.13 9.83 16.22
C TYR A 163 -5.13 11.29 15.75
N THR A 164 -6.21 11.74 15.12
CA THR A 164 -6.34 13.13 14.65
C THR A 164 -7.72 13.70 14.95
N LEU A 165 -7.77 15.02 15.16
CA LEU A 165 -9.04 15.73 15.17
C LEU A 165 -9.59 15.84 13.73
N PRO A 166 -10.92 15.79 13.54
CA PRO A 166 -11.53 16.01 12.22
C PRO A 166 -11.04 17.33 11.61
N SER A 167 -10.64 17.30 10.34
CA SER A 167 -10.26 18.52 9.62
C SER A 167 -11.50 19.41 9.45
N PRO A 168 -11.43 20.72 9.77
CA PRO A 168 -12.57 21.63 9.66
C PRO A 168 -13.00 21.85 8.19
N THR A 169 -12.07 21.72 7.26
CA THR A 169 -12.29 21.85 5.80
C THR A 169 -12.75 20.55 5.15
N GLY A 170 -12.72 19.41 5.86
CA GLY A 170 -13.08 18.11 5.30
C GLY A 170 -12.08 17.57 4.27
N ASP A 171 -10.88 18.16 4.19
CA ASP A 171 -9.85 17.74 3.24
C ASP A 171 -9.50 16.26 3.40
N ALA A 172 -9.42 15.55 2.27
CA ALA A 172 -9.09 14.13 2.23
C ALA A 172 -7.59 13.83 2.40
N GLU A 173 -6.77 14.87 2.61
CA GLU A 173 -5.33 14.69 2.79
C GLU A 173 -5.00 14.01 4.12
N PRO A 174 -4.01 13.10 4.11
CA PRO A 174 -3.62 12.41 5.34
C PRO A 174 -3.09 13.42 6.38
N PRO A 175 -3.48 13.29 7.65
CA PRO A 175 -3.05 14.19 8.73
C PRO A 175 -1.58 14.02 9.12
N MET A 176 -0.97 12.91 8.67
CA MET A 176 0.44 12.59 8.84
C MET A 176 1.12 12.57 7.47
N GLN A 177 2.34 13.10 7.41
CA GLN A 177 3.19 13.16 6.22
C GLN A 177 4.51 12.42 6.44
N ALA A 178 5.21 12.08 5.36
CA ALA A 178 6.50 11.41 5.44
C ALA A 178 7.54 12.32 6.11
N SER A 179 8.20 11.82 7.15
CA SER A 179 9.34 12.46 7.81
C SER A 179 10.45 11.43 8.02
N PRO A 180 11.75 11.81 7.95
CA PRO A 180 12.87 10.87 8.16
C PRO A 180 12.78 10.09 9.47
N ASP A 181 12.24 10.74 10.50
CA ASP A 181 12.19 10.24 11.88
C ASP A 181 10.82 9.65 12.25
N VAL A 182 9.84 9.69 11.33
CA VAL A 182 8.49 9.14 11.50
C VAL A 182 8.15 8.22 10.33
N ARG A 183 8.03 6.93 10.61
CA ARG A 183 7.66 5.95 9.59
C ARG A 183 6.39 5.23 9.98
N PRO A 184 5.45 5.03 9.05
CA PRO A 184 4.28 4.27 9.40
C PRO A 184 4.64 2.80 9.70
N PHE A 185 3.98 2.27 10.73
CA PHE A 185 4.13 0.90 11.17
C PHE A 185 3.02 0.02 10.58
N TYR A 186 3.44 -1.03 9.90
CA TYR A 186 2.54 -2.05 9.37
C TYR A 186 2.88 -3.42 9.89
N ARG A 187 1.84 -4.22 10.15
CA ARG A 187 2.01 -5.66 10.29
C ARG A 187 2.10 -6.27 8.90
N PRO A 188 3.27 -6.81 8.49
CA PRO A 188 3.40 -7.44 7.19
C PRO A 188 2.46 -8.64 7.11
N SER A 189 1.81 -8.81 5.95
CA SER A 189 0.93 -9.94 5.74
C SER A 189 1.69 -11.26 5.70
N PRO A 190 1.23 -12.32 6.39
CA PRO A 190 1.77 -13.66 6.26
C PRO A 190 1.74 -14.13 4.81
N TRP A 191 2.76 -14.89 4.40
CA TRP A 191 2.89 -15.37 3.03
C TRP A 191 1.65 -16.11 2.52
N TRP A 192 1.00 -16.92 3.37
CA TRP A 192 -0.17 -17.72 3.00
C TRP A 192 -1.37 -16.85 2.63
N ARG A 193 -1.59 -15.72 3.31
CA ARG A 193 -2.67 -14.77 2.95
C ARG A 193 -2.40 -14.10 1.62
N ARG A 194 -1.13 -13.76 1.35
CA ARG A 194 -0.72 -13.18 0.07
C ARG A 194 -0.94 -14.17 -1.08
N LEU A 195 -0.62 -15.45 -0.84
CA LEU A 195 -0.84 -16.53 -1.80
C LEU A 195 -2.33 -16.77 -2.07
N ILE A 196 -3.15 -16.86 -1.03
CA ILE A 196 -4.61 -17.02 -1.16
C ILE A 196 -5.20 -15.83 -1.93
N SER A 197 -4.82 -14.60 -1.57
CA SER A 197 -5.29 -13.41 -2.28
C SER A 197 -5.00 -13.49 -3.77
N PHE A 198 -3.75 -13.82 -4.13
CA PHE A 198 -3.35 -13.91 -5.52
C PHE A 198 -4.12 -15.00 -6.27
N TYR A 199 -4.30 -16.18 -5.64
CA TYR A 199 -5.06 -17.27 -6.23
C TYR A 199 -6.53 -16.91 -6.44
N MET A 200 -7.14 -16.21 -5.47
CA MET A 200 -8.50 -15.70 -5.60
C MET A 200 -8.62 -14.69 -6.75
N ASP A 201 -7.65 -13.80 -6.91
CA ASP A 201 -7.63 -12.85 -8.03
C ASP A 201 -7.54 -13.58 -9.39
N VAL A 202 -6.71 -14.62 -9.50
CA VAL A 202 -6.62 -15.46 -10.70
C VAL A 202 -7.94 -16.20 -10.97
N LEU A 203 -8.56 -16.77 -9.94
CA LEU A 203 -9.82 -17.51 -10.06
C LEU A 203 -10.97 -16.60 -10.50
N ILE A 204 -11.10 -15.44 -9.85
CA ILE A 204 -12.11 -14.42 -10.18
C ILE A 204 -11.89 -13.93 -11.61
N PHE A 205 -10.66 -13.58 -11.97
CA PHE A 205 -10.33 -13.12 -13.30
C PHE A 205 -10.64 -14.19 -14.37
N SER A 206 -10.18 -15.43 -14.18
CA SER A 206 -10.40 -16.52 -15.14
C SER A 206 -11.89 -16.80 -15.35
N THR A 207 -12.67 -16.81 -14.26
CA THR A 207 -14.12 -17.03 -14.32
C THR A 207 -14.82 -15.88 -15.04
N SER A 208 -14.53 -14.63 -14.64
CA SER A 208 -15.15 -13.44 -15.25
C SER A 208 -14.75 -13.25 -16.70
N PHE A 209 -13.49 -13.47 -17.04
CA PHE A 209 -12.97 -13.36 -18.41
C PHE A 209 -13.55 -14.45 -19.32
N GLY A 210 -13.64 -15.70 -18.85
CA GLY A 210 -14.27 -16.80 -19.60
C GLY A 210 -15.75 -16.54 -19.89
N LEU A 211 -16.51 -16.05 -18.90
CA LEU A 211 -17.91 -15.66 -19.08
C LEU A 211 -18.06 -14.49 -20.07
N LEU A 212 -17.20 -13.48 -19.97
CA LEU A 212 -17.20 -12.31 -20.86
C LEU A 212 -16.91 -12.71 -22.31
N VAL A 213 -15.85 -13.49 -22.54
CA VAL A 213 -15.47 -13.98 -23.87
C VAL A 213 -16.56 -14.89 -24.44
N GLY A 214 -17.11 -15.81 -23.63
CA GLY A 214 -18.23 -16.66 -24.05
C GLY A 214 -19.49 -15.87 -24.41
N TRP A 215 -19.77 -14.77 -23.71
CA TRP A 215 -20.88 -13.87 -24.02
C TRP A 215 -20.63 -13.02 -25.28
N LEU A 216 -19.42 -12.45 -25.44
CA LEU A 216 -19.04 -11.65 -26.61
C LEU A 216 -18.96 -12.48 -27.90
N LEU A 217 -18.49 -13.73 -27.79
CA LEU A 217 -18.39 -14.66 -28.92
C LEU A 217 -19.68 -15.44 -29.17
N ARG A 218 -20.68 -15.34 -28.29
CA ARG A 218 -21.99 -15.99 -28.41
C ARG A 218 -22.67 -15.74 -29.78
N PRO A 219 -22.63 -14.54 -30.38
CA PRO A 219 -23.18 -14.31 -31.72
C PRO A 219 -22.45 -15.09 -32.82
N TRP A 220 -21.14 -15.29 -32.67
CA TRP A 220 -20.28 -15.91 -33.68
C TRP A 220 -20.39 -17.44 -33.69
N PHE A 221 -20.59 -18.06 -32.52
CA PHE A 221 -20.76 -19.51 -32.40
C PHE A 221 -22.14 -20.00 -32.84
N VAL A 222 -23.19 -19.18 -32.72
CA VAL A 222 -24.56 -19.55 -33.15
C VAL A 222 -24.67 -19.70 -34.67
N HIS A 223 -23.73 -19.14 -35.45
CA HIS A 223 -23.73 -19.20 -36.92
C HIS A 223 -22.75 -20.23 -37.49
N TRP A 224 -22.02 -20.97 -36.65
CA TRP A 224 -21.10 -22.01 -37.12
C TRP A 224 -21.86 -23.32 -37.37
N GLN A 225 -22.30 -23.52 -38.60
CA GLN A 225 -22.66 -24.84 -39.11
C GLN A 225 -21.37 -25.52 -39.59
N PRO A 226 -21.04 -26.74 -39.15
CA PRO A 226 -19.95 -27.48 -39.76
C PRO A 226 -20.26 -27.62 -41.27
N PRO A 227 -19.26 -27.44 -42.16
CA PRO A 227 -19.50 -27.61 -43.59
C PRO A 227 -20.08 -29.00 -43.85
N PRO A 228 -21.07 -29.15 -44.75
CA PRO A 228 -21.66 -30.44 -45.04
C PRO A 228 -20.55 -31.39 -45.49
N VAL A 229 -20.44 -32.54 -44.81
CA VAL A 229 -19.50 -33.59 -45.20
C VAL A 229 -20.05 -34.22 -46.47
N THR A 230 -19.54 -33.80 -47.62
CA THR A 230 -19.75 -34.47 -48.90
C THR A 230 -18.97 -35.79 -48.87
N PRO A 231 -19.61 -36.96 -48.98
CA PRO A 231 -18.89 -38.20 -49.20
C PRO A 231 -18.45 -38.22 -50.67
N GLY A 232 -17.17 -37.92 -50.92
CA GLY A 232 -16.64 -37.82 -52.28
C GLY A 232 -15.14 -38.05 -52.36
N SER A 233 -14.80 -39.25 -52.83
CA SER A 233 -13.53 -39.69 -53.45
C SER A 233 -12.21 -39.43 -52.71
N VAL A 234 -11.62 -40.54 -52.26
CA VAL A 234 -10.17 -40.68 -52.11
C VAL A 234 -9.53 -40.39 -53.47
N SER A 235 -8.91 -39.22 -53.59
CA SER A 235 -7.92 -38.93 -54.63
C SER A 235 -6.61 -38.65 -53.92
N ALA A 236 -5.61 -39.48 -54.24
CA ALA A 236 -4.23 -39.33 -53.81
C ALA A 236 -3.64 -37.99 -54.28
N GLU A 237 -2.51 -37.64 -53.67
CA GLU A 237 -1.68 -36.45 -53.93
C GLU A 237 -2.13 -35.14 -53.26
N SER A 238 -1.77 -35.01 -51.99
CA SER A 238 -1.06 -33.80 -51.57
C SER A 238 0.09 -34.19 -50.65
N MET A 239 1.30 -34.24 -51.23
CA MET A 239 2.54 -34.18 -50.44
C MET A 239 2.57 -32.81 -49.75
N SER A 240 2.01 -32.74 -48.53
CA SER A 240 2.22 -31.62 -47.63
C SER A 240 3.62 -31.74 -47.05
N THR A 241 4.51 -30.88 -47.55
CA THR A 241 5.89 -30.65 -47.10
C THR A 241 5.92 -30.03 -45.70
N SER A 242 5.50 -30.77 -44.69
CA SER A 242 5.83 -30.46 -43.29
C SER A 242 7.07 -31.27 -42.89
N PRO A 243 8.03 -30.69 -42.14
CA PRO A 243 9.22 -31.41 -41.72
C PRO A 243 8.79 -32.53 -40.78
N PHE A 244 8.87 -33.77 -41.27
CA PHE A 244 8.57 -34.97 -40.53
C PHE A 244 9.89 -35.60 -40.09
N VAL A 245 10.08 -35.77 -38.78
CA VAL A 245 11.26 -36.43 -38.22
C VAL A 245 10.80 -37.69 -37.52
N GLN A 246 11.17 -38.84 -38.09
CA GLN A 246 10.95 -40.16 -37.51
C GLN A 246 12.29 -40.73 -37.09
N MET A 247 12.41 -41.02 -35.79
CA MET A 247 13.56 -41.73 -35.23
C MET A 247 13.07 -43.04 -34.63
N GLU A 248 13.57 -44.15 -35.16
CA GLU A 248 13.34 -45.48 -34.62
C GLU A 248 14.56 -45.89 -33.80
N THR A 249 14.38 -45.97 -32.48
CA THR A 249 15.36 -46.53 -31.56
C THR A 249 14.80 -47.82 -30.98
N PRO A 250 15.63 -48.79 -30.55
CA PRO A 250 15.15 -50.07 -29.99
C PRO A 250 14.33 -49.91 -28.70
N LEU A 251 14.26 -48.71 -28.12
CA LEU A 251 13.54 -48.40 -26.88
C LEU A 251 12.34 -47.47 -27.06
N ALA A 252 12.24 -46.74 -28.18
CA ALA A 252 11.13 -45.84 -28.46
C ALA A 252 11.04 -45.45 -29.95
N LYS A 253 9.81 -45.31 -30.46
CA LYS A 253 9.50 -44.70 -31.75
C LYS A 253 9.05 -43.26 -31.52
N VAL A 254 9.77 -42.29 -32.09
CA VAL A 254 9.43 -40.86 -31.97
C VAL A 254 8.96 -40.36 -33.32
N GLU A 255 7.74 -39.82 -33.37
CA GLU A 255 7.15 -39.17 -34.54
C GLU A 255 6.84 -37.71 -34.20
N ALA A 256 7.47 -36.79 -34.93
CA ALA A 256 7.19 -35.36 -34.83
C ALA A 256 6.61 -34.85 -36.15
N GLN A 257 5.41 -34.27 -36.08
CA GLN A 257 4.72 -33.65 -37.22
C GLN A 257 4.23 -32.25 -36.83
N GLY A 258 4.90 -31.21 -37.35
CA GLY A 258 4.60 -29.82 -37.00
C GLY A 258 4.79 -29.54 -35.50
N SER A 259 3.74 -29.10 -34.80
CA SER A 259 3.75 -28.84 -33.35
C SER A 259 3.32 -30.04 -32.49
N HIS A 260 3.17 -31.22 -33.09
CA HIS A 260 2.72 -32.44 -32.42
C HIS A 260 3.89 -33.42 -32.31
N VAL A 261 4.14 -33.92 -31.10
CA VAL A 261 5.18 -34.91 -30.84
C VAL A 261 4.53 -36.13 -30.19
N THR A 262 4.67 -37.28 -30.83
CA THR A 262 4.24 -38.57 -30.30
C THR A 262 5.46 -39.43 -30.03
N VAL A 263 5.61 -39.89 -28.79
CA VAL A 263 6.68 -40.82 -28.38
C VAL A 263 6.02 -42.13 -27.97
N GLU A 264 6.25 -43.18 -28.73
CA GLU A 264 5.80 -44.54 -28.40
C GLU A 264 6.94 -45.30 -27.75
N THR A 265 6.69 -45.82 -26.55
CA THR A 265 7.60 -46.69 -25.81
C THR A 265 6.91 -48.04 -25.58
N PRO A 266 7.66 -49.13 -25.28
CA PRO A 266 7.07 -50.43 -24.96
C PRO A 266 6.07 -50.42 -23.79
N ILE A 267 6.06 -49.37 -22.98
CA ILE A 267 5.31 -49.26 -21.71
C ILE A 267 4.16 -48.24 -21.83
N GLY A 268 4.08 -47.48 -22.93
CA GLY A 268 3.06 -46.45 -23.13
C GLY A 268 3.37 -45.46 -24.26
N ARG A 269 2.36 -44.67 -24.64
CA ARG A 269 2.40 -43.63 -25.66
C ARG A 269 2.30 -42.25 -24.99
N VAL A 270 3.22 -41.34 -25.29
CA VAL A 270 3.15 -39.94 -24.87
C VAL A 270 2.79 -39.09 -26.07
N ARG A 271 1.68 -38.36 -25.99
CA ARG A 271 1.24 -37.38 -26.99
C ARG A 271 1.38 -35.98 -26.40
N ALA A 272 2.17 -35.15 -27.06
CA ALA A 272 2.30 -33.74 -26.73
C ALA A 272 1.68 -32.89 -27.84
N GLU A 273 0.61 -32.17 -27.49
CA GLU A 273 -0.03 -31.14 -28.31
C GLU A 273 0.18 -29.77 -27.64
N PRO A 274 0.19 -28.65 -28.39
CA PRO A 274 0.26 -27.33 -27.79
C PRO A 274 -0.88 -27.09 -26.79
N GLY A 275 -0.56 -27.11 -25.49
CA GLY A 275 -1.50 -26.90 -24.38
C GLY A 275 -1.98 -28.17 -23.68
N THR A 276 -1.65 -29.37 -24.18
CA THR A 276 -2.01 -30.64 -23.51
C THR A 276 -0.91 -31.68 -23.69
N VAL A 277 -0.45 -32.29 -22.59
CA VAL A 277 0.37 -33.50 -22.62
C VAL A 277 -0.46 -34.67 -22.10
N VAL A 278 -0.59 -35.71 -22.91
CA VAL A 278 -1.31 -36.95 -22.56
C VAL A 278 -0.32 -38.10 -22.52
N VAL A 279 -0.25 -38.78 -21.39
CA VAL A 279 0.52 -40.01 -21.20
C VAL A 279 -0.46 -41.17 -21.11
N GLU A 280 -0.40 -42.08 -22.08
CA GLU A 280 -1.26 -43.24 -22.23
C GLU A 280 -0.46 -44.52 -21.99
N SER A 281 -0.99 -45.44 -21.19
CA SER A 281 -0.54 -46.83 -21.12
C SER A 281 -1.41 -47.68 -22.05
N PRO A 282 -0.95 -48.84 -22.55
CA PRO A 282 -1.74 -49.75 -23.39
C PRO A 282 -3.13 -50.13 -22.84
N TYR A 283 -3.38 -49.94 -21.54
CA TYR A 283 -4.65 -50.29 -20.91
C TYR A 283 -5.50 -49.08 -20.46
N ARG A 284 -4.91 -47.90 -20.19
CA ARG A 284 -5.61 -46.66 -19.74
C ARG A 284 -4.76 -45.38 -19.92
N THR A 285 -5.41 -44.22 -20.00
CA THR A 285 -4.75 -42.91 -19.84
C THR A 285 -4.22 -42.74 -18.41
N LEU A 286 -2.90 -42.54 -18.25
CA LEU A 286 -2.26 -42.40 -16.94
C LEU A 286 -2.23 -40.95 -16.45
N LEU A 287 -2.01 -39.99 -17.34
CA LEU A 287 -1.82 -38.59 -16.96
C LEU A 287 -2.24 -37.67 -18.10
N ARG A 288 -3.12 -36.70 -17.80
CA ARG A 288 -3.46 -35.60 -18.72
C ARG A 288 -3.10 -34.28 -18.04
N ILE A 289 -2.04 -33.64 -18.52
CA ILE A 289 -1.61 -32.32 -18.04
C ILE A 289 -2.05 -31.30 -19.08
N ASN A 290 -3.13 -30.58 -18.78
CA ASN A 290 -3.47 -29.36 -19.50
C ASN A 290 -2.64 -28.22 -18.90
N TYR A 291 -1.73 -27.62 -19.67
CA TYR A 291 -1.00 -26.43 -19.22
C TYR A 291 -1.62 -25.21 -19.89
N LEU A 292 -1.98 -24.21 -19.09
CA LEU A 292 -2.57 -22.96 -19.57
C LEU A 292 -1.55 -22.24 -20.46
N ARG A 293 -1.79 -22.22 -21.76
CA ARG A 293 -1.08 -21.32 -22.68
C ARG A 293 -1.72 -19.94 -22.56
N LEU A 294 -1.39 -19.22 -21.50
CA LEU A 294 -1.80 -17.81 -21.34
C LEU A 294 -1.24 -17.03 -22.53
N SER A 295 -2.11 -16.49 -23.36
CA SER A 295 -1.70 -15.58 -24.44
C SER A 295 -1.08 -14.32 -23.83
N GLY A 296 -0.09 -13.71 -24.51
CA GLY A 296 0.49 -12.44 -24.04
C GLY A 296 -0.57 -11.34 -23.81
N LEU A 297 -1.70 -11.42 -24.52
CA LEU A 297 -2.85 -10.55 -24.33
C LEU A 297 -3.57 -10.80 -23.00
N GLU A 298 -3.86 -12.06 -22.63
CA GLU A 298 -4.49 -12.38 -21.34
C GLU A 298 -3.66 -11.92 -20.15
N VAL A 299 -2.33 -12.06 -20.28
CA VAL A 299 -1.34 -11.56 -19.31
C VAL A 299 -1.43 -10.05 -19.13
N LEU A 300 -1.49 -9.32 -20.25
CA LEU A 300 -1.62 -7.86 -20.25
C LEU A 300 -2.95 -7.42 -19.61
N VAL A 301 -4.05 -8.08 -19.98
CA VAL A 301 -5.39 -7.79 -19.47
C VAL A 301 -5.47 -8.10 -17.97
N PHE A 302 -4.85 -9.18 -17.51
CA PHE A 302 -4.78 -9.50 -16.08
C PHE A 302 -3.95 -8.49 -15.28
N ALA A 303 -2.81 -8.05 -15.82
CA ALA A 303 -2.03 -6.98 -15.19
C ALA A 303 -2.82 -5.67 -15.11
N LEU A 304 -3.57 -5.31 -16.16
CA LEU A 304 -4.44 -4.14 -16.18
C LEU A 304 -5.57 -4.27 -15.15
N TYR A 305 -6.19 -5.45 -15.03
CA TYR A 305 -7.18 -5.76 -14.00
C TYR A 305 -6.63 -5.48 -12.58
N LEU A 306 -5.47 -6.03 -12.23
CA LEU A 306 -4.86 -5.80 -10.90
C LEU A 306 -4.57 -4.30 -10.66
N SER A 307 -4.07 -3.61 -11.68
CA SER A 307 -3.72 -2.19 -11.61
C SER A 307 -4.93 -1.31 -11.39
N LEU A 308 -6.03 -1.58 -12.12
CA LEU A 308 -7.28 -0.86 -12.01
C LEU A 308 -7.89 -1.03 -10.62
N PHE A 309 -7.91 -2.26 -10.10
CA PHE A 309 -8.42 -2.53 -8.76
C PHE A 309 -7.53 -1.91 -7.67
N TRP A 310 -6.21 -1.91 -7.80
CA TRP A 310 -5.36 -1.20 -6.83
C TRP A 310 -5.58 0.32 -6.86
N ALA A 311 -5.82 0.93 -8.01
CA ALA A 311 -6.11 2.36 -8.07
C ALA A 311 -7.50 2.72 -7.54
N LEU A 312 -8.55 2.00 -7.94
CA LEU A 312 -9.93 2.28 -7.51
C LEU A 312 -10.24 1.75 -6.10
N GLY A 313 -9.69 0.60 -5.75
CA GLY A 313 -9.93 -0.12 -4.50
C GLY A 313 -9.05 0.32 -3.33
N ARG A 314 -8.42 1.50 -3.40
CA ARG A 314 -7.47 2.01 -2.38
C ARG A 314 -6.39 0.98 -2.02
N GLY A 315 -5.71 0.46 -3.04
CA GLY A 315 -4.62 -0.50 -2.88
C GLY A 315 -5.08 -1.94 -2.63
N ARG A 316 -6.34 -2.27 -2.96
CA ARG A 316 -6.90 -3.62 -2.76
C ARG A 316 -7.50 -4.20 -4.04
N THR A 317 -7.15 -5.45 -4.32
CA THR A 317 -7.85 -6.32 -5.28
C THR A 317 -9.01 -7.08 -4.62
N PRO A 318 -9.91 -7.73 -5.38
CA PRO A 318 -10.96 -8.58 -4.82
C PRO A 318 -10.41 -9.68 -3.91
N GLY A 319 -9.30 -10.32 -4.28
CA GLY A 319 -8.58 -11.24 -3.41
C GLY A 319 -8.08 -10.59 -2.13
N ASN A 320 -7.58 -9.35 -2.21
CA ASN A 320 -7.15 -8.60 -1.03
C ASN A 320 -8.30 -8.28 -0.07
N TRP A 321 -9.51 -8.01 -0.58
CA TRP A 321 -10.70 -7.84 0.25
C TRP A 321 -11.02 -9.12 1.02
N LEU A 322 -10.95 -10.29 0.37
CA LEU A 322 -11.20 -11.57 1.02
C LEU A 322 -10.16 -11.91 2.10
N THR A 323 -8.89 -11.53 1.90
CA THR A 323 -7.81 -11.84 2.85
C THR A 323 -7.52 -10.73 3.86
N GLN A 324 -8.28 -9.64 3.83
CA GLN A 324 -8.07 -8.43 4.64
C GLN A 324 -6.65 -7.87 4.50
N THR A 325 -6.12 -7.87 3.28
CA THR A 325 -4.81 -7.31 2.96
C THR A 325 -4.95 -6.04 2.16
N ALA A 326 -3.91 -5.22 2.15
CA ALA A 326 -3.82 -4.07 1.27
C ALA A 326 -2.37 -3.86 0.85
N VAL A 327 -2.19 -3.20 -0.29
CA VAL A 327 -0.89 -2.80 -0.81
C VAL A 327 -0.74 -1.31 -0.52
N VAL A 328 0.31 -0.97 0.22
CA VAL A 328 0.63 0.42 0.57
C VAL A 328 2.06 0.74 0.18
N ASP A 329 2.30 2.00 -0.10
CA ASP A 329 3.64 2.55 -0.25
C ASP A 329 4.36 2.52 1.11
N VAL A 330 5.66 2.22 1.08
CA VAL A 330 6.44 1.94 2.29
C VAL A 330 6.66 3.19 3.14
N ASP A 331 6.83 4.34 2.50
CA ASP A 331 7.22 5.58 3.16
C ASP A 331 5.99 6.37 3.58
N THR A 332 4.99 6.43 2.69
CA THR A 332 3.78 7.23 2.91
C THR A 332 2.65 6.44 3.55
N GLY A 333 2.59 5.12 3.31
CA GLY A 333 1.48 4.32 3.79
C GLY A 333 0.17 4.40 3.05
N VAL A 334 0.13 5.28 2.07
CA VAL A 334 -1.01 5.49 1.21
C VAL A 334 -0.96 4.43 0.09
N PRO A 335 -2.10 4.05 -0.50
CA PRO A 335 -2.10 3.23 -1.70
C PRO A 335 -1.19 3.81 -2.79
N PRO A 336 -0.41 2.96 -3.49
CA PRO A 336 0.48 3.45 -4.53
C PRO A 336 -0.31 4.08 -5.69
N PRO A 337 0.23 5.12 -6.36
CA PRO A 337 -0.40 5.70 -7.54
C PRO A 337 -0.52 4.68 -8.67
N PHE A 338 -1.46 4.89 -9.59
CA PHE A 338 -1.79 3.93 -10.65
C PHE A 338 -0.57 3.43 -11.44
N TRP A 339 0.36 4.30 -11.81
CA TRP A 339 1.53 3.89 -12.59
C TRP A 339 2.44 2.92 -11.82
N ARG A 340 2.67 3.16 -10.52
CA ARG A 340 3.44 2.25 -9.66
C ARG A 340 2.69 0.93 -9.46
N ALA A 341 1.36 0.99 -9.31
CA ALA A 341 0.51 -0.18 -9.26
C ALA A 341 0.59 -1.02 -10.55
N LEU A 342 0.66 -0.37 -11.72
CA LEU A 342 0.81 -1.01 -13.02
C LEU A 342 2.16 -1.71 -13.17
N VAL A 343 3.26 -1.02 -12.88
CA VAL A 343 4.59 -1.64 -12.89
C VAL A 343 4.65 -2.82 -11.92
N ARG A 344 4.08 -2.66 -10.74
CA ARG A 344 3.98 -3.74 -9.75
C ARG A 344 3.21 -4.95 -10.29
N ALA A 345 2.09 -4.73 -10.95
CA ALA A 345 1.26 -5.80 -11.52
C ALA A 345 2.02 -6.54 -12.64
N VAL A 346 2.65 -5.81 -13.56
CA VAL A 346 3.44 -6.40 -14.65
C VAL A 346 4.61 -7.22 -14.08
N LEU A 347 5.37 -6.68 -13.13
CA LEU A 347 6.48 -7.40 -12.50
C LEU A 347 6.01 -8.64 -11.72
N LEU A 348 4.86 -8.55 -11.02
CA LEU A 348 4.27 -9.70 -10.33
C LEU A 348 3.90 -10.79 -11.33
N VAL A 349 3.24 -10.43 -12.44
CA VAL A 349 2.78 -11.39 -13.43
C VAL A 349 3.96 -12.01 -14.19
N LEU A 350 4.97 -11.22 -14.57
CA LEU A 350 6.23 -11.71 -15.16
C LEU A 350 7.01 -12.63 -14.22
N LEU A 351 6.93 -12.42 -12.90
CA LEU A 351 7.57 -13.29 -11.93
C LEU A 351 6.84 -14.64 -11.79
N VAL A 352 5.51 -14.66 -11.95
CA VAL A 352 4.67 -15.84 -11.70
C VAL A 352 4.46 -16.69 -12.96
N LEU A 353 4.40 -16.09 -14.16
CA LEU A 353 4.14 -16.80 -15.42
C LEU A 353 5.16 -17.85 -15.84
N PRO A 354 6.49 -17.63 -15.74
CA PRO A 354 7.48 -18.56 -16.26
C PRO A 354 7.59 -19.86 -15.45
N VAL A 355 7.00 -19.91 -14.25
CA VAL A 355 7.29 -20.94 -13.25
C VAL A 355 6.07 -21.80 -12.97
N GLY A 356 5.49 -22.44 -14.00
CA GLY A 356 4.45 -23.47 -13.80
C GLY A 356 4.80 -24.40 -12.61
N LEU A 357 3.84 -24.63 -11.71
CA LEU A 357 3.99 -25.30 -10.40
C LEU A 357 4.85 -24.59 -9.31
N GLY A 358 5.51 -23.47 -9.60
CA GLY A 358 6.32 -22.66 -8.67
C GLY A 358 5.57 -21.52 -7.96
N LEU A 359 4.25 -21.65 -7.80
CA LEU A 359 3.37 -20.67 -7.15
C LEU A 359 3.78 -20.28 -5.72
N ILE A 360 4.68 -21.04 -5.10
CA ILE A 360 4.98 -20.95 -3.67
C ILE A 360 6.32 -20.24 -3.40
N ILE A 361 7.31 -20.38 -4.30
CA ILE A 361 8.70 -19.99 -4.03
C ILE A 361 8.87 -18.48 -3.78
N PRO A 362 8.25 -17.57 -4.58
CA PRO A 362 8.35 -16.14 -4.27
C PRO A 362 7.77 -15.84 -2.90
N PHE A 363 6.58 -16.36 -2.59
CA PHE A 363 5.88 -16.06 -1.34
C PHE A 363 6.58 -16.58 -0.08
N LEU A 364 7.39 -17.63 -0.19
CA LEU A 364 8.19 -18.15 0.94
C LEU A 364 9.41 -17.28 1.29
N TRP A 365 9.93 -16.48 0.35
CA TRP A 365 11.28 -15.92 0.45
C TRP A 365 11.40 -14.53 1.10
N GLY A 366 10.33 -13.99 1.69
CA GLY A 366 10.49 -12.85 2.62
C GLY A 366 9.30 -11.91 2.73
N ARG A 367 9.44 -10.95 3.66
CA ARG A 367 8.43 -9.91 3.94
C ARG A 367 8.13 -9.02 2.72
N ARG A 368 9.09 -8.85 1.80
CA ARG A 368 8.93 -8.11 0.54
C ARG A 368 9.50 -8.90 -0.63
N LEU A 369 8.70 -9.07 -1.67
CA LEU A 369 9.09 -9.73 -2.92
C LEU A 369 9.94 -8.79 -3.78
N PRO A 370 10.67 -9.29 -4.81
CA PRO A 370 11.46 -8.45 -5.69
C PRO A 370 10.67 -7.29 -6.31
N HIS A 371 9.43 -7.54 -6.76
CA HIS A 371 8.56 -6.49 -7.30
C HIS A 371 8.12 -5.46 -6.24
N ASP A 372 7.91 -5.90 -5.00
CA ASP A 372 7.57 -4.99 -3.89
C ASP A 372 8.75 -4.06 -3.58
N ARG A 373 9.99 -4.59 -3.61
CA ARG A 373 11.21 -3.79 -3.39
C ARG A 373 11.42 -2.76 -4.48
N TRP A 374 11.23 -3.13 -5.74
CA TRP A 374 11.37 -2.22 -6.88
C TRP A 374 10.33 -1.11 -6.89
N THR A 375 9.11 -1.40 -6.43
CA THR A 375 8.00 -0.44 -6.43
C THR A 375 7.84 0.31 -5.11
N GLN A 376 8.73 0.06 -4.13
CA GLN A 376 8.65 0.58 -2.76
C GLN A 376 7.26 0.35 -2.12
N THR A 377 6.71 -0.84 -2.34
CA THR A 377 5.40 -1.24 -1.78
C THR A 377 5.54 -2.36 -0.76
N VAL A 378 4.50 -2.54 0.05
CA VAL A 378 4.40 -3.65 1.00
C VAL A 378 2.95 -4.12 1.12
N VAL A 379 2.77 -5.44 1.25
CA VAL A 379 1.46 -6.04 1.52
C VAL A 379 1.25 -6.12 3.03
N VAL A 380 0.23 -5.45 3.52
CA VAL A 380 -0.04 -5.25 4.95
C VAL A 380 -1.37 -5.85 5.34
N LEU A 381 -1.49 -6.28 6.59
CA LEU A 381 -2.78 -6.65 7.18
C LEU A 381 -3.56 -5.38 7.53
N GLN A 382 -4.82 -5.31 7.09
CA GLN A 382 -5.76 -4.30 7.55
C GLN A 382 -6.33 -4.74 8.90
N ARG A 383 -6.43 -3.80 9.84
CA ARG A 383 -7.06 -3.98 11.16
C ARG A 383 -8.35 -3.20 11.22
#